data_AF-A0A815WQY5-F1
#
_entry.id   AF-A0A815WQY5-F1
#
_cell.length_a   1.000
_cell.length_b   1.000
_cell.length_c   1.000
_cell.angle_alpha   90.00
_cell.angle_beta   90.00
_cell.angle_gamma   90.00
#
_symmetry.space_group_name_H-M   'P 1'
#
loop_
_entity.id
_entity.type
_entity.pdbx_description
1 polymer ?
#
loop_
_entity_poly.entity_id
_entity_poly.type
_entity_poly.pdbx_seq_one_letter_code
_entity_poly.pdbx_strand_id
1 'polypeptide(L)'
;MPNQEENTDSNLNTLGDNVNQLETRFNTLREDVVSKLNECSDCIKSAKKIYSQATEMNTILENKLVNLSNEEKEWKDIKVKLATTSIKGMVILNVGGDRYTTSVETLTCEKNTFFTALFSKQWQLERDPDDKSIFIDRNGKIFSYILEYCRTQTVPPNVMKDETLLNSLLIEAEYFRLHSLIDKLTEIFRNGTLLQEEHQKKLNEFYGKTNQRWELIYKATRDGFDTNTFHSRCNNKGPTMTIIQSNNNYLFGGYTAIPWTSDNSWKNDTTAFLFTLTNPHNIPPTKYLINP
;
A
#
# COMPACT_ATOMS: atom_id res chain seq x y z
N MET A 1 -23.72 -90.78 -38.86
CA MET A 1 -24.51 -89.55 -38.60
C MET A 1 -24.44 -89.27 -37.10
N PRO A 2 -23.57 -88.34 -36.67
CA PRO A 2 -23.88 -87.54 -35.48
C PRO A 2 -23.34 -86.07 -35.50
N ASN A 3 -22.99 -85.48 -36.65
CA ASN A 3 -22.23 -84.21 -36.70
C ASN A 3 -23.03 -82.95 -37.12
N GLN A 4 -24.37 -83.02 -37.25
CA GLN A 4 -25.17 -81.83 -37.61
C GLN A 4 -25.96 -81.24 -36.43
N GLU A 5 -26.43 -82.04 -35.47
CA GLU A 5 -27.14 -81.53 -34.27
C GLU A 5 -26.20 -80.83 -33.26
N GLU A 6 -24.99 -81.37 -33.01
CA GLU A 6 -24.00 -80.72 -32.13
C GLU A 6 -23.53 -79.35 -32.65
N ASN A 7 -23.48 -79.16 -33.97
CA ASN A 7 -23.03 -77.91 -34.58
C ASN A 7 -24.14 -76.84 -34.58
N THR A 8 -25.42 -77.25 -34.65
CA THR A 8 -26.54 -76.32 -34.51
C THR A 8 -26.72 -75.86 -33.07
N ASP A 9 -26.57 -76.75 -32.08
CA ASP A 9 -26.70 -76.41 -30.65
C ASP A 9 -25.56 -75.50 -30.17
N SER A 10 -24.33 -75.72 -30.63
CA SER A 10 -23.18 -74.85 -30.34
C SER A 10 -23.37 -73.43 -30.89
N ASN A 11 -23.89 -73.30 -32.12
CA ASN A 11 -24.17 -72.00 -32.73
C ASN A 11 -25.35 -71.27 -32.05
N LEU A 12 -26.37 -72.01 -31.60
CA LEU A 12 -27.50 -71.45 -30.84
C LEU A 12 -27.06 -70.94 -29.46
N ASN A 13 -26.20 -71.68 -28.76
CA ASN A 13 -25.63 -71.25 -27.49
C ASN A 13 -24.75 -69.98 -27.66
N THR A 14 -23.89 -69.97 -28.68
CA THR A 14 -23.03 -68.80 -29.00
C THR A 14 -23.87 -67.57 -29.35
N LEU A 15 -24.99 -67.74 -30.08
CA LEU A 15 -25.91 -66.66 -30.38
C LEU A 15 -26.63 -66.15 -29.12
N GLY A 16 -27.05 -67.05 -28.24
CA GLY A 16 -27.63 -66.71 -26.94
C GLY A 16 -26.68 -65.88 -26.07
N ASP A 17 -25.40 -66.28 -26.00
CA ASP A 17 -24.37 -65.55 -25.26
C ASP A 17 -24.14 -64.14 -25.81
N ASN A 18 -24.12 -63.99 -27.15
CA ASN A 18 -23.98 -62.69 -27.80
C ASN A 18 -25.18 -61.77 -27.54
N VAL A 19 -26.41 -62.32 -27.53
CA VAL A 19 -27.63 -61.57 -27.19
C VAL A 19 -27.58 -61.11 -25.74
N ASN A 20 -27.23 -62.00 -24.80
CA ASN A 20 -27.08 -61.65 -23.38
C ASN A 20 -26.01 -60.58 -23.16
N GLN A 21 -24.89 -60.65 -23.89
CA GLN A 21 -23.82 -59.65 -23.83
C GLN A 21 -24.27 -58.30 -24.38
N LEU A 22 -25.02 -58.28 -25.49
CA LEU A 22 -25.60 -57.05 -26.04
C LEU A 22 -26.63 -56.43 -25.10
N GLU A 23 -27.49 -57.24 -24.49
CA GLU A 23 -28.49 -56.79 -23.53
C GLU A 23 -27.82 -56.17 -22.28
N THR A 24 -26.76 -56.81 -21.79
CA THR A 24 -25.94 -56.27 -20.68
C THR A 24 -25.34 -54.91 -21.07
N ARG A 25 -24.71 -54.80 -22.25
CA ARG A 25 -24.12 -53.54 -22.73
C ARG A 25 -25.17 -52.44 -22.91
N PHE A 26 -26.35 -52.80 -23.42
CA PHE A 26 -27.45 -51.85 -23.59
C PHE A 26 -27.96 -51.33 -22.24
N ASN A 27 -28.12 -52.21 -21.25
CA ASN A 27 -28.52 -51.83 -19.91
C ASN A 27 -27.48 -50.94 -19.23
N THR A 28 -26.19 -51.28 -19.31
CA THR A 28 -25.11 -50.41 -18.80
C THR A 28 -25.10 -49.03 -19.47
N LEU A 29 -25.22 -48.98 -20.81
CA LEU A 29 -25.26 -47.71 -21.52
C LEU A 29 -26.48 -46.87 -21.14
N ARG A 30 -27.63 -47.51 -20.94
CA ARG A 30 -28.85 -46.85 -20.47
C ARG A 30 -28.67 -46.24 -19.08
N GLU A 31 -28.07 -46.99 -18.15
CA GLU A 31 -27.77 -46.50 -16.80
C GLU A 31 -26.79 -45.32 -16.83
N ASP A 32 -25.73 -45.39 -17.63
CA ASP A 32 -24.76 -44.29 -17.80
C ASP A 32 -25.42 -43.03 -18.37
N VAL A 33 -26.28 -43.18 -19.39
CA VAL A 33 -27.02 -42.05 -19.99
C VAL A 33 -27.96 -41.42 -18.96
N VAL A 34 -28.70 -42.22 -18.19
CA VAL A 34 -29.59 -41.71 -17.13
C VAL A 34 -28.79 -41.00 -16.03
N SER A 35 -27.65 -41.57 -15.62
CA SER A 35 -26.74 -40.96 -14.65
C SER A 35 -26.26 -39.59 -15.13
N LYS A 36 -25.77 -39.49 -16.38
CA LYS A 36 -25.32 -38.23 -16.98
C LYS A 36 -26.44 -37.21 -17.17
N LEU A 37 -27.66 -37.65 -17.48
CA LEU A 37 -28.83 -36.76 -17.55
C LEU A 37 -29.17 -36.18 -16.18
N ASN A 38 -29.07 -36.98 -15.11
CA ASN A 38 -29.30 -36.50 -13.74
C ASN A 38 -28.22 -35.51 -13.30
N GLU A 39 -26.94 -35.81 -13.53
CA GLU A 39 -25.83 -34.87 -13.29
C GLU A 39 -26.03 -33.53 -14.01
N CYS A 40 -26.47 -33.57 -15.27
CA CYS A 40 -26.77 -32.38 -16.07
C CYS A 40 -27.95 -31.59 -15.49
N SER A 41 -29.02 -32.27 -15.08
CA SER A 41 -30.20 -31.67 -14.43
C SER A 41 -29.81 -30.92 -13.15
N ASP A 42 -28.96 -31.51 -12.32
CA ASP A 42 -28.50 -30.90 -11.08
C ASP A 42 -27.54 -29.72 -11.31
N CYS A 43 -26.69 -29.80 -12.33
CA CYS A 43 -25.91 -28.66 -12.81
C CYS A 43 -26.81 -27.48 -13.23
N ILE A 44 -27.89 -27.74 -13.97
CA ILE A 44 -28.83 -26.70 -14.41
C ILE A 44 -29.55 -26.06 -13.22
N LYS A 45 -29.98 -26.84 -12.23
CA LYS A 45 -30.60 -26.29 -11.00
C LYS A 45 -29.63 -25.38 -10.25
N SER A 46 -28.37 -25.80 -10.13
CA SER A 46 -27.31 -25.02 -9.48
C SER A 46 -27.05 -23.70 -10.22
N ALA A 47 -26.95 -23.75 -11.55
CA ALA A 47 -26.77 -22.56 -12.38
C ALA A 47 -27.93 -21.56 -12.25
N LYS A 48 -29.18 -22.05 -12.22
CA LYS A 48 -30.37 -21.21 -12.00
C LYS A 48 -30.33 -20.51 -10.64
N LYS A 49 -29.92 -21.23 -9.59
CA LYS A 49 -29.77 -20.66 -8.24
C LYS A 49 -28.72 -19.55 -8.24
N ILE A 50 -27.55 -19.78 -8.83
CA ILE A 50 -26.49 -18.78 -8.93
C ILE A 50 -26.99 -17.54 -9.68
N TYR A 51 -27.72 -17.73 -10.79
CA TYR A 51 -28.28 -16.63 -11.55
C TYR A 51 -29.27 -15.80 -10.70
N SER A 52 -30.17 -16.46 -9.96
CA SER A 52 -31.12 -15.75 -9.09
C SER A 52 -30.42 -14.94 -7.99
N GLN A 53 -29.34 -15.48 -7.40
CA GLN A 53 -28.54 -14.77 -6.41
C GLN A 53 -27.78 -13.58 -7.02
N ALA A 54 -27.27 -13.73 -8.24
CA ALA A 54 -26.60 -12.65 -8.96
C ALA A 54 -27.57 -11.50 -9.27
N THR A 55 -28.81 -11.82 -9.66
CA THR A 55 -29.83 -10.78 -9.90
C THR A 55 -30.22 -10.03 -8.64
N GLU A 56 -30.34 -10.71 -7.50
CA GLU A 56 -30.62 -10.06 -6.21
C GLU A 56 -29.47 -9.15 -5.77
N MET A 57 -28.23 -9.61 -5.95
CA MET A 57 -27.03 -8.82 -5.65
C MET A 57 -26.93 -7.56 -6.51
N ASN A 58 -27.29 -7.63 -7.80
CA ASN A 58 -27.33 -6.46 -8.68
C ASN A 58 -28.34 -5.42 -8.18
N THR A 59 -29.54 -5.85 -7.77
CA THR A 59 -30.55 -4.95 -7.19
C THR A 59 -30.03 -4.26 -5.92
N ILE A 60 -29.31 -4.98 -5.06
CA ILE A 60 -28.69 -4.39 -3.85
C ILE A 60 -27.62 -3.35 -4.22
N LEU A 61 -26.80 -3.64 -5.23
CA LEU A 61 -25.76 -2.73 -5.70
C LEU A 61 -26.34 -1.46 -6.31
N GLU A 62 -27.39 -1.57 -7.13
CA GLU A 62 -28.09 -0.42 -7.71
C GLU A 62 -28.67 0.49 -6.63
N ASN A 63 -29.32 -0.08 -5.60
CA ASN A 63 -29.82 0.68 -4.47
C ASN A 63 -28.70 1.40 -3.71
N LYS A 64 -27.56 0.74 -3.48
CA LYS A 64 -26.39 1.38 -2.85
C LYS A 64 -25.81 2.51 -3.68
N LEU A 65 -25.75 2.36 -5.01
CA LEU A 65 -25.28 3.40 -5.91
C LEU A 65 -26.18 4.64 -5.86
N VAL A 66 -27.51 4.46 -5.82
CA VAL A 66 -28.45 5.57 -5.68
C VAL A 66 -28.27 6.28 -4.34
N ASN A 67 -28.13 5.53 -3.23
CA ASN A 67 -27.91 6.11 -1.91
C ASN A 67 -26.59 6.91 -1.87
N LEU A 68 -25.49 6.34 -2.37
CA LEU A 68 -24.21 7.04 -2.46
C LEU A 68 -24.28 8.29 -3.33
N SER A 69 -25.03 8.26 -4.44
CA SER A 69 -25.23 9.43 -5.30
C SER A 69 -26.00 10.54 -4.57
N ASN A 70 -27.02 10.18 -3.78
CA ASN A 70 -27.77 11.13 -2.97
C ASN A 70 -26.90 11.73 -1.87
N GLU A 71 -26.15 10.91 -1.13
CA GLU A 71 -25.17 11.38 -0.15
C GLU A 71 -24.12 12.31 -0.79
N GLU A 72 -23.60 11.97 -1.97
CA GLU A 72 -22.63 12.83 -2.67
C GLU A 72 -23.22 14.20 -3.03
N LYS A 73 -24.50 14.25 -3.43
CA LYS A 73 -25.22 15.52 -3.69
C LYS A 73 -25.38 16.33 -2.41
N GLU A 74 -25.83 15.71 -1.31
CA GLU A 74 -25.93 16.37 -0.01
C GLU A 74 -24.58 16.93 0.43
N TRP A 75 -23.50 16.16 0.27
CA TRP A 75 -22.15 16.60 0.58
C TRP A 75 -21.66 17.73 -0.32
N LYS A 76 -22.02 17.74 -1.60
CA LYS A 76 -21.73 18.86 -2.51
C LYS A 76 -22.45 20.13 -2.05
N ASP A 77 -23.72 20.04 -1.69
CA ASP A 77 -24.50 21.18 -1.20
C ASP A 77 -23.96 21.69 0.14
N ILE A 78 -23.59 20.79 1.06
CA ILE A 78 -22.92 21.15 2.32
C ILE A 78 -21.58 21.83 2.04
N LYS A 79 -20.78 21.34 1.10
CA LYS A 79 -19.51 21.97 0.70
C LYS A 79 -19.72 23.36 0.09
N VAL A 80 -20.73 23.55 -0.76
CA VAL A 80 -21.07 24.86 -1.35
C VAL A 80 -21.54 25.82 -0.24
N LYS A 81 -22.37 25.36 0.69
CA LYS A 81 -22.81 26.14 1.86
C LYS A 81 -21.63 26.48 2.80
N LEU A 82 -20.71 25.55 3.02
CA LEU A 82 -19.50 25.77 3.82
C LEU A 82 -18.54 26.75 3.12
N ALA A 83 -18.34 26.63 1.81
CA ALA A 83 -17.48 27.53 1.04
C ALA A 83 -18.04 28.96 0.95
N THR A 84 -19.36 29.12 0.89
CA THR A 84 -20.05 30.42 0.91
C THR A 84 -20.09 31.02 2.32
N THR A 85 -19.95 30.21 3.38
CA THR A 85 -19.77 30.70 4.75
C THR A 85 -18.28 30.82 5.08
N SER A 86 -17.61 31.79 4.44
CA SER A 86 -16.21 32.11 4.67
C SER A 86 -15.90 32.22 6.17
N ILE A 87 -15.26 31.20 6.76
CA ILE A 87 -14.53 31.35 8.02
C ILE A 87 -13.16 31.93 7.65
N LYS A 88 -13.17 33.15 7.10
CA LYS A 88 -11.99 34.00 7.04
C LYS A 88 -11.87 34.67 8.40
N GLY A 89 -10.80 34.36 9.12
CA GLY A 89 -10.66 34.89 10.46
C GLY A 89 -9.33 34.52 11.11
N MET A 90 -8.76 35.52 11.78
CA MET A 90 -7.71 35.31 12.75
C MET A 90 -8.25 34.48 13.92
N VAL A 91 -7.45 33.55 14.41
CA VAL A 91 -7.74 32.72 15.59
C VAL A 91 -6.57 32.78 16.56
N ILE A 92 -6.91 32.80 17.85
CA ILE A 92 -5.96 32.71 18.95
C ILE A 92 -6.10 31.30 19.54
N LEU A 93 -4.98 30.60 19.67
CA LEU A 93 -4.90 29.29 20.30
C LEU A 93 -4.05 29.40 21.58
N ASN A 94 -4.50 28.76 22.65
CA ASN A 94 -3.70 28.53 23.84
C ASN A 94 -3.37 27.03 23.90
N VAL A 95 -2.13 26.67 23.58
CA VAL A 95 -1.69 25.28 23.47
C VAL A 95 -0.81 24.93 24.67
N GLY A 96 -1.40 24.29 25.68
CA GLY A 96 -0.69 23.94 26.93
C GLY A 96 -0.07 25.15 27.66
N GLY A 97 -0.63 26.36 27.48
CA GLY A 97 -0.12 27.61 28.04
C GLY A 97 0.60 28.52 27.04
N ASP A 98 1.05 27.99 25.89
CA ASP A 98 1.71 28.79 24.85
C ASP A 98 0.66 29.41 23.91
N ARG A 99 0.75 30.73 23.69
CA ARG A 99 -0.20 31.47 22.85
C ARG A 99 0.27 31.57 21.40
N TYR A 100 -0.62 31.21 20.48
CA TYR A 100 -0.41 31.31 19.03
C TYR A 100 -1.52 32.11 18.37
N THR A 101 -1.15 32.97 17.43
CA THR A 101 -2.09 33.68 16.57
C THR A 101 -1.85 33.29 15.13
N THR A 102 -2.91 32.89 14.43
CA THR A 102 -2.84 32.46 13.03
C THR A 102 -4.19 32.65 12.34
N SER A 103 -4.32 32.21 11.10
CA SER A 103 -5.60 32.19 10.39
C SER A 103 -6.20 30.79 10.37
N VAL A 104 -7.54 30.70 10.29
CA VAL A 104 -8.23 29.41 10.13
C VAL A 104 -7.75 28.69 8.88
N GLU A 105 -7.51 29.40 7.78
CA GLU A 105 -7.01 28.83 6.52
C GLU A 105 -5.67 28.13 6.69
N THR A 106 -4.79 28.69 7.53
CA THR A 106 -3.50 28.09 7.84
C THR A 106 -3.70 26.73 8.52
N LEU A 107 -4.54 26.68 9.56
CA LEU A 107 -4.79 25.44 10.31
C LEU A 107 -5.58 24.41 9.50
N THR A 108 -6.41 24.85 8.56
CA THR A 108 -7.18 23.99 7.66
C THR A 108 -6.50 23.78 6.30
N CYS A 109 -5.16 23.91 6.23
CA CYS A 109 -4.39 23.69 5.00
C CYS A 109 -4.57 22.27 4.43
N GLU A 110 -4.90 21.29 5.27
CA GLU A 110 -5.14 19.89 4.93
C GLU A 110 -6.54 19.45 5.41
N LYS A 111 -7.21 18.62 4.61
CA LYS A 111 -8.56 18.10 4.90
C LYS A 111 -8.50 16.90 5.84
N ASN A 112 -9.61 16.63 6.54
CA ASN A 112 -9.77 15.47 7.43
C ASN A 112 -8.77 15.46 8.62
N THR A 113 -8.39 16.64 9.07
CA THR A 113 -7.49 16.87 10.21
C THR A 113 -8.29 17.27 11.46
N PHE A 114 -7.64 17.23 12.62
CA PHE A 114 -8.18 17.79 13.86
C PHE A 114 -8.70 19.21 13.67
N PHE A 115 -7.94 20.09 13.01
CA PHE A 115 -8.33 21.48 12.82
C PHE A 115 -9.54 21.65 11.91
N THR A 116 -9.66 20.84 10.85
CA THR A 116 -10.87 20.89 10.01
C THR A 116 -12.12 20.45 10.76
N ALA A 117 -11.99 19.49 11.69
CA ALA A 117 -13.08 19.12 12.58
C ALA A 117 -13.35 20.20 13.63
N LEU A 118 -12.31 20.82 14.18
CA LEU A 118 -12.41 21.93 15.14
C LEU A 118 -13.23 23.09 14.55
N PHE A 119 -12.98 23.45 13.29
CA PHE A 119 -13.64 24.58 12.62
C PHE A 119 -14.86 24.20 11.78
N SER A 120 -15.35 22.95 11.80
CA SER A 120 -16.50 22.50 10.98
C SER A 120 -17.86 23.01 11.45
N LYS A 121 -17.91 23.90 12.46
CA LYS A 121 -19.13 24.40 13.14
C LYS A 121 -19.98 23.33 13.84
N GLN A 122 -19.50 22.09 13.94
CA GLN A 122 -20.18 21.01 14.69
C GLN A 122 -19.97 21.09 16.19
N TRP A 123 -19.02 21.89 16.66
CA TRP A 123 -18.68 22.02 18.08
C TRP A 123 -19.03 23.43 18.58
N GLN A 124 -19.78 23.52 19.67
CA GLN A 124 -19.83 24.76 20.46
C GLN A 124 -18.48 24.89 21.17
N LEU A 125 -17.50 25.48 20.49
CA LEU A 125 -16.18 25.70 21.05
C LEU A 125 -16.29 26.66 22.22
N GLU A 126 -16.04 26.14 23.43
CA GLU A 126 -15.78 26.98 24.59
C GLU A 126 -14.51 27.80 24.31
N ARG A 127 -14.68 29.12 24.27
CA ARG A 127 -13.59 30.07 24.13
C ARG A 127 -13.33 30.70 25.47
N ASP A 128 -12.08 31.06 25.69
CA ASP A 128 -11.71 31.86 26.84
C ASP A 128 -12.57 33.15 26.88
N PRO A 129 -13.23 33.46 28.01
CA PRO A 129 -14.12 34.62 28.09
C PRO A 129 -13.43 35.96 27.85
N ASP A 130 -12.14 36.06 28.17
CA ASP A 130 -11.39 37.31 28.14
C ASP A 130 -10.82 37.59 26.75
N ASP A 131 -10.08 36.64 26.18
CA ASP A 131 -9.36 36.82 24.91
C ASP A 131 -9.90 36.01 23.73
N LYS A 132 -10.93 35.19 23.97
CA LYS A 132 -11.59 34.34 22.97
C LYS A 132 -10.67 33.28 22.37
N SER A 133 -9.57 32.93 23.05
CA SER A 133 -8.67 31.87 22.63
C SER A 133 -9.34 30.49 22.75
N ILE A 134 -8.91 29.57 21.89
CA ILE A 134 -9.30 28.16 21.97
C ILE A 134 -8.18 27.42 22.70
N PHE A 135 -8.52 26.74 23.80
CA PHE A 135 -7.56 25.93 24.55
C PHE A 135 -7.36 24.55 23.90
N ILE A 136 -6.11 24.14 23.79
CA ILE A 136 -5.69 22.82 23.31
C ILE A 136 -4.70 22.28 24.33
N ASP A 137 -5.05 21.18 25.00
CA ASP A 137 -4.22 20.57 26.04
C ASP A 137 -3.10 19.71 25.45
N ARG A 138 -2.14 20.35 24.76
CA ARG A 138 -1.01 19.74 24.05
C ARG A 138 0.28 20.53 24.28
N ASN A 139 1.40 20.00 23.79
CA ASN A 139 2.70 20.65 23.93
C ASN A 139 2.83 21.85 22.99
N GLY A 140 2.71 23.07 23.52
CA GLY A 140 2.81 24.31 22.75
C GLY A 140 4.14 24.49 22.03
N LYS A 141 5.27 24.20 22.67
CA LYS A 141 6.59 24.29 22.03
C LYS A 141 6.69 23.44 20.76
N ILE A 142 6.18 22.21 20.78
CA ILE A 142 6.17 21.36 19.58
C ILE A 142 5.12 21.84 18.57
N PHE A 143 3.98 22.37 19.05
CA PHE A 143 2.97 22.97 18.21
C PHE A 143 3.50 24.10 17.32
N SER A 144 4.53 24.83 17.74
CA SER A 144 5.20 25.82 16.87
C SER A 144 5.67 25.23 15.53
N TYR A 145 6.17 23.99 15.52
CA TYR A 145 6.58 23.28 14.31
C TYR A 145 5.39 22.78 13.49
N ILE A 146 4.31 22.36 14.15
CA ILE A 146 3.04 22.01 13.51
C ILE A 146 2.50 23.22 12.74
N LEU A 147 2.46 24.37 13.42
CA LEU A 147 1.98 25.61 12.83
C LEU A 147 2.86 26.09 11.68
N GLU A 148 4.18 25.98 11.82
CA GLU A 148 5.13 26.32 10.76
C GLU A 148 4.99 25.40 9.53
N TYR A 149 4.74 24.10 9.76
CA TYR A 149 4.41 23.18 8.68
C TYR A 149 3.10 23.57 7.98
N CYS A 150 2.05 23.88 8.73
CA CYS A 150 0.78 24.34 8.15
C CYS A 150 0.96 25.57 7.24
N ARG A 151 1.86 26.49 7.62
CA ARG A 151 2.19 27.69 6.83
C ARG A 151 3.01 27.40 5.58
N THR A 152 4.07 26.62 5.70
CA THR A 152 5.10 26.48 4.66
C THR A 152 4.99 25.21 3.84
N GLN A 153 4.29 24.20 4.36
CA GLN A 153 4.27 22.82 3.86
C GLN A 153 5.66 22.16 3.82
N THR A 154 6.62 22.67 4.61
CA THR A 154 7.99 22.16 4.70
C THR A 154 8.35 21.78 6.13
N VAL A 155 9.23 20.77 6.28
CA VAL A 155 9.77 20.37 7.58
C VAL A 155 11.16 20.99 7.76
N PRO A 156 11.42 21.73 8.85
CA PRO A 156 12.73 22.31 9.11
C PRO A 156 13.84 21.24 9.16
N PRO A 157 15.02 21.46 8.53
CA PRO A 157 16.09 20.45 8.46
C PRO A 157 16.61 19.99 9.83
N ASN A 158 16.55 20.84 10.85
CA ASN A 158 16.98 20.50 12.22
C ASN A 158 16.10 19.43 12.87
N VAL A 159 14.79 19.43 12.58
CA VAL A 159 13.87 18.39 13.07
C VAL A 159 14.34 17.01 12.62
N MET A 160 14.85 16.92 11.39
CA MET A 160 15.26 15.64 10.81
C MET A 160 16.58 15.10 11.38
N LYS A 161 17.37 15.94 12.06
CA LYS A 161 18.65 15.57 12.67
C LYS A 161 18.53 15.26 14.16
N ASP A 162 17.53 15.83 14.82
CA ASP A 162 17.26 15.60 16.24
C ASP A 162 16.16 14.55 16.40
N GLU A 163 16.56 13.34 16.79
CA GLU A 163 15.64 12.21 16.97
C GLU A 163 14.58 12.46 18.06
N THR A 164 14.91 13.23 19.09
CA THR A 164 13.97 13.54 20.19
C THR A 164 12.91 14.53 19.72
N LEU A 165 13.33 15.60 19.05
CA LEU A 165 12.43 16.58 18.46
C LEU A 165 11.53 15.95 17.40
N LEU A 166 12.10 15.13 16.52
CA LEU A 166 11.39 14.37 15.51
C LEU A 166 10.29 13.50 16.11
N ASN A 167 10.61 12.69 17.12
CA ASN A 167 9.64 11.81 17.77
C ASN A 167 8.53 12.62 18.46
N SER A 168 8.91 13.72 19.13
CA SER A 168 7.94 14.63 19.74
C SER A 168 7.01 15.26 18.71
N LEU A 169 7.54 15.69 17.56
CA LEU A 169 6.74 16.25 16.47
C LEU A 169 5.84 15.20 15.83
N LEU A 170 6.32 13.96 15.66
CA LEU A 170 5.52 12.87 15.11
C LEU A 170 4.30 12.59 16.00
N ILE A 171 4.48 12.54 17.32
CA ILE A 171 3.38 12.37 18.28
C ILE A 171 2.32 13.47 18.14
N GLU A 172 2.74 14.73 18.02
CA GLU A 172 1.79 15.83 17.81
C GLU A 172 1.14 15.77 16.41
N ALA A 173 1.89 15.41 15.37
CA ALA A 173 1.35 15.27 14.02
C ALA A 173 0.28 14.17 13.94
N GLU A 174 0.48 13.06 14.65
CA GLU A 174 -0.51 11.99 14.83
C GLU A 174 -1.75 12.47 15.58
N TYR A 175 -1.56 13.21 16.69
CA TYR A 175 -2.67 13.78 17.45
C TYR A 175 -3.53 14.72 16.59
N PHE A 176 -2.91 15.64 15.85
CA PHE A 176 -3.60 16.57 14.97
C PHE A 176 -4.06 15.94 13.64
N ARG A 177 -3.71 14.67 13.38
CA ARG A 177 -4.03 13.91 12.17
C ARG A 177 -3.54 14.59 10.88
N LEU A 178 -2.31 15.09 10.90
CA LEU A 178 -1.66 15.71 9.75
C LEU A 178 -0.98 14.64 8.89
N HIS A 179 -1.76 13.89 8.12
CA HIS A 179 -1.29 12.74 7.33
C HIS A 179 -0.10 13.10 6.44
N SER A 180 -0.19 14.24 5.74
CA SER A 180 0.89 14.70 4.86
C SER A 180 2.20 14.99 5.60
N LEU A 181 2.11 15.45 6.86
CA LEU A 181 3.29 15.65 7.71
C LEU A 181 3.83 14.32 8.21
N ILE A 182 2.96 13.42 8.67
CA ILE A 182 3.33 12.08 9.14
C ILE A 182 4.10 11.34 8.04
N ASP A 183 3.62 11.37 6.80
CA ASP A 183 4.28 10.75 5.65
C ASP A 183 5.69 11.33 5.45
N LYS A 184 5.85 12.65 5.48
CA LYS A 184 7.17 13.32 5.37
C LYS A 184 8.12 12.98 6.52
N LEU A 185 7.59 12.90 7.74
CA LEU A 185 8.39 12.57 8.92
C LEU A 185 8.80 11.10 8.89
N THR A 186 7.97 10.20 8.37
CA THR A 186 8.22 8.75 8.36
C THR A 186 8.89 8.24 7.09
N GLU A 187 9.07 9.08 6.06
CA GLU A 187 9.73 8.73 4.80
C GLU A 187 11.11 8.09 5.00
N ILE A 188 11.24 6.84 4.54
CA ILE A 188 12.43 6.01 4.69
C ILE A 188 13.51 6.45 3.69
N PHE A 189 13.17 6.58 2.40
CA PHE A 189 14.11 6.99 1.34
C PHE A 189 13.73 8.35 0.76
N ARG A 190 14.25 9.43 1.37
CA ARG A 190 13.84 10.79 1.01
C ARG A 190 14.22 11.20 -0.40
N ASN A 191 13.27 11.80 -1.11
CA ASN A 191 13.43 12.27 -2.50
C ASN A 191 13.77 11.14 -3.49
N GLY A 192 13.69 9.88 -3.06
CA GLY A 192 13.93 8.70 -3.87
C GLY A 192 12.66 8.28 -4.61
N THR A 193 12.66 8.38 -5.93
CA THR A 193 11.49 8.00 -6.74
C THR A 193 11.55 6.55 -7.24
N LEU A 194 12.64 5.83 -6.94
CA LEU A 194 12.92 4.53 -7.56
C LEU A 194 12.24 3.36 -6.83
N LEU A 195 11.98 3.52 -5.53
CA LEU A 195 11.55 2.44 -4.66
C LEU A 195 10.08 2.60 -4.26
N GLN A 196 9.30 1.53 -4.46
CA GLN A 196 7.99 1.38 -3.81
C GLN A 196 8.16 1.13 -2.31
N GLU A 197 7.11 1.36 -1.53
CA GLU A 197 7.13 1.27 -0.06
C GLU A 197 7.60 -0.10 0.46
N GLU A 198 7.18 -1.19 -0.18
CA GLU A 198 7.60 -2.55 0.17
C GLU A 198 9.10 -2.76 0.01
N HIS A 199 9.69 -2.21 -1.05
CA HIS A 199 11.12 -2.27 -1.28
C HIS A 199 11.89 -1.48 -0.21
N GLN A 200 11.40 -0.29 0.15
CA GLN A 200 12.01 0.54 1.18
C GLN A 200 12.05 -0.20 2.54
N LYS A 201 10.92 -0.80 2.93
CA LYS A 201 10.81 -1.62 4.15
C LYS A 201 11.80 -2.79 4.13
N LYS A 202 11.90 -3.50 3.00
CA LYS A 202 12.78 -4.66 2.86
C LYS A 202 14.27 -4.30 2.91
N LEU A 203 14.66 -3.16 2.33
CA LEU A 203 16.03 -2.66 2.45
C LEU A 203 16.40 -2.30 3.90
N ASN A 204 15.48 -1.72 4.66
CA ASN A 204 15.69 -1.46 6.08
C ASN A 204 15.76 -2.74 6.92
N GLU A 205 14.98 -3.76 6.56
CA GLU A 205 15.10 -5.10 7.15
C GLU A 205 16.50 -5.69 6.89
N PHE A 206 17.00 -5.60 5.66
CA PHE A 206 18.36 -6.05 5.31
C PHE A 206 19.45 -5.29 6.04
N TYR A 207 19.26 -3.99 6.25
CA TYR A 207 20.16 -3.15 7.04
C TYR A 207 20.12 -3.50 8.54
N GLY A 208 19.00 -4.04 9.03
CA GLY A 208 18.82 -4.42 10.43
C GLY A 208 18.21 -3.33 11.31
N LYS A 209 17.69 -2.24 10.72
CA LYS A 209 17.00 -1.15 11.43
C LYS A 209 15.79 -0.69 10.64
N THR A 210 14.60 -1.09 11.07
CA THR A 210 13.32 -0.91 10.35
C THR A 210 12.94 0.56 10.15
N ASN A 211 13.34 1.45 11.06
CA ASN A 211 13.09 2.89 11.00
C ASN A 211 14.28 3.71 10.50
N GLN A 212 15.30 3.06 9.89
CA GLN A 212 16.43 3.77 9.31
C GLN A 212 15.94 4.70 8.21
N ARG A 213 16.48 5.92 8.16
CA ARG A 213 16.18 6.88 7.09
C ARG A 213 17.42 7.14 6.26
N TRP A 214 17.20 7.31 4.97
CA TRP A 214 18.24 7.47 3.96
C TRP A 214 18.05 8.82 3.25
N GLU A 215 19.16 9.52 3.06
CA GLU A 215 19.21 10.76 2.30
C GLU A 215 19.75 10.48 0.89
N LEU A 216 19.04 10.94 -0.14
CA LEU A 216 19.49 10.82 -1.52
C LEU A 216 20.64 11.81 -1.82
N ILE A 217 21.88 11.31 -1.74
CA ILE A 217 23.09 12.10 -2.02
C ILE A 217 23.46 12.16 -3.52
N TYR A 218 23.08 11.14 -4.30
CA TYR A 218 23.39 11.01 -5.73
C TYR A 218 22.29 10.27 -6.48
N LYS A 219 21.95 10.74 -7.69
CA LYS A 219 21.05 10.06 -8.63
C LYS A 219 21.56 10.26 -10.05
N ALA A 220 21.98 9.19 -10.72
CA ALA A 220 22.61 9.28 -12.04
C ALA A 220 21.76 10.03 -13.09
N THR A 221 20.44 9.84 -13.09
CA THR A 221 19.53 10.55 -14.02
C THR A 221 19.32 12.04 -13.70
N ARG A 222 19.71 12.49 -12.50
CA ARG A 222 19.70 13.91 -12.09
C ARG A 222 21.08 14.55 -12.24
N ASP A 223 22.10 13.82 -11.83
CA ASP A 223 23.45 14.36 -11.62
C ASP A 223 24.40 14.05 -12.79
N GLY A 224 24.11 13.04 -13.60
CA GLY A 224 25.02 12.50 -14.61
C GLY A 224 25.52 11.10 -14.24
N PHE A 225 25.94 10.33 -15.24
CA PHE A 225 26.41 8.94 -15.09
C PHE A 225 27.94 8.83 -14.95
N ASP A 226 28.66 9.95 -14.90
CA ASP A 226 30.12 9.94 -14.86
C ASP A 226 30.67 9.69 -13.44
N THR A 227 31.80 9.00 -13.40
CA THR A 227 32.49 8.59 -12.17
C THR A 227 32.91 9.79 -11.31
N ASN A 228 33.30 10.91 -11.93
CA ASN A 228 33.75 12.10 -11.22
C ASN A 228 32.59 12.73 -10.43
N THR A 229 31.40 12.82 -11.03
CA THR A 229 30.20 13.30 -10.37
C THR A 229 29.82 12.41 -9.21
N PHE A 230 29.83 11.08 -9.38
CA PHE A 230 29.58 10.15 -8.29
C PHE A 230 30.52 10.40 -7.11
N HIS A 231 31.83 10.44 -7.35
CA HIS A 231 32.81 10.67 -6.28
C HIS A 231 32.68 12.06 -5.64
N SER A 232 32.37 13.10 -6.41
CA SER A 232 32.15 14.45 -5.87
C SER A 232 30.98 14.52 -4.87
N ARG A 233 29.98 13.65 -5.04
CA ARG A 233 28.77 13.60 -4.21
C ARG A 233 28.84 12.58 -3.09
N CYS A 234 29.45 11.42 -3.34
CA CYS A 234 29.42 10.27 -2.43
C CYS A 234 30.67 10.12 -1.56
N ASN A 235 31.80 10.73 -1.94
CA ASN A 235 33.02 10.60 -1.14
C ASN A 235 32.82 11.16 0.27
N ASN A 236 33.34 10.43 1.27
CA ASN A 236 33.32 10.82 2.68
C ASN A 236 31.91 11.06 3.27
N LYS A 237 30.85 10.50 2.67
CA LYS A 237 29.46 10.65 3.17
C LYS A 237 29.06 9.62 4.23
N GLY A 238 29.94 8.70 4.58
CA GLY A 238 29.63 7.61 5.53
C GLY A 238 29.12 6.36 4.81
N PRO A 239 28.39 5.49 5.55
CA PRO A 239 27.69 4.34 4.98
C PRO A 239 26.73 4.73 3.85
N THR A 240 26.67 3.91 2.80
CA THR A 240 25.78 4.15 1.67
C THR A 240 25.07 2.88 1.22
N MET A 241 23.82 3.03 0.80
CA MET A 241 23.06 2.01 0.08
C MET A 241 22.88 2.46 -1.37
N THR A 242 23.48 1.71 -2.28
CA THR A 242 23.41 1.95 -3.73
C THR A 242 22.31 1.08 -4.32
N ILE A 243 21.42 1.70 -5.08
CA ILE A 243 20.29 1.03 -5.74
C ILE A 243 20.43 1.27 -7.25
N ILE A 244 20.32 0.19 -8.01
CA ILE A 244 20.46 0.17 -9.46
C ILE A 244 19.18 -0.36 -10.06
N GLN A 245 18.67 0.34 -11.08
CA GLN A 245 17.61 -0.14 -11.95
C GLN A 245 18.24 -0.51 -13.30
N SER A 246 18.08 -1.76 -13.71
CA SER A 246 18.46 -2.17 -15.07
C SER A 246 17.47 -1.65 -16.12
N ASN A 247 17.86 -1.74 -17.39
CA ASN A 247 16.98 -1.43 -18.52
C ASN A 247 15.71 -2.28 -18.56
N ASN A 248 15.71 -3.45 -17.92
CA ASN A 248 14.55 -4.34 -17.79
C ASN A 248 13.76 -4.09 -16.50
N ASN A 249 13.96 -2.94 -15.84
CA ASN A 249 13.30 -2.53 -14.59
C ASN A 249 13.60 -3.41 -13.36
N TYR A 250 14.62 -4.28 -13.43
CA TYR A 250 15.07 -5.03 -12.26
C TYR A 250 15.86 -4.15 -11.29
N LEU A 251 15.54 -4.27 -10.00
CA LEU A 251 16.10 -3.51 -8.89
C LEU A 251 17.04 -4.40 -8.07
N PHE A 252 18.28 -3.95 -7.92
CA PHE A 252 19.32 -4.62 -7.15
C PHE A 252 20.36 -3.60 -6.70
N GLY A 253 21.33 -4.02 -5.91
CA GLY A 253 22.36 -3.10 -5.45
C GLY A 253 23.19 -3.67 -4.32
N GLY A 254 23.72 -2.77 -3.50
CA GLY A 254 24.55 -3.14 -2.36
C GLY A 254 24.65 -2.04 -1.33
N TYR A 255 25.11 -2.44 -0.15
CA TYR A 255 25.39 -1.57 0.98
C TYR A 255 26.85 -1.69 1.37
N THR A 256 27.44 -0.58 1.80
CA THR A 256 28.72 -0.56 2.49
C THR A 256 28.67 0.45 3.64
N ALA A 257 29.25 0.10 4.78
CA ALA A 257 29.53 0.98 5.89
C ALA A 257 30.78 1.86 5.66
N ILE A 258 31.66 1.45 4.75
CA ILE A 258 32.90 2.17 4.48
C ILE A 258 32.63 3.32 3.50
N PRO A 259 33.03 4.57 3.84
CA PRO A 259 32.86 5.70 2.95
C PRO A 259 33.60 5.52 1.63
N TRP A 260 32.98 5.97 0.54
CA TRP A 260 33.65 6.10 -0.75
C TRP A 260 34.83 7.08 -0.66
N THR A 261 35.91 6.75 -1.37
CA THR A 261 37.10 7.59 -1.52
C THR A 261 37.62 7.48 -2.95
N SER A 262 38.51 8.40 -3.35
CA SER A 262 39.18 8.36 -4.65
C SER A 262 40.67 8.02 -4.52
N ASP A 263 41.02 7.24 -3.50
CA ASP A 263 42.41 6.84 -3.22
C ASP A 263 42.86 5.60 -4.00
N ASN A 264 42.00 5.07 -4.88
CA ASN A 264 42.21 3.87 -5.69
C ASN A 264 42.61 2.62 -4.88
N SER A 265 42.23 2.54 -3.60
CA SER A 265 42.51 1.40 -2.73
C SER A 265 41.27 0.54 -2.50
N TRP A 266 41.48 -0.77 -2.38
CA TRP A 266 40.45 -1.69 -1.91
C TRP A 266 40.18 -1.44 -0.43
N LYS A 267 38.90 -1.47 -0.05
CA LYS A 267 38.46 -1.37 1.35
C LYS A 267 37.81 -2.67 1.78
N ASN A 268 38.09 -3.09 3.00
CA ASN A 268 37.44 -4.24 3.62
C ASN A 268 36.25 -3.75 4.45
N ASP A 269 35.08 -4.37 4.24
CA ASP A 269 33.85 -4.09 4.96
C ASP A 269 33.12 -5.39 5.28
N THR A 270 33.25 -5.87 6.51
CA THR A 270 32.61 -7.11 6.96
C THR A 270 31.09 -6.97 7.11
N THR A 271 30.56 -5.75 7.00
CA THR A 271 29.11 -5.47 7.05
C THR A 271 28.50 -5.25 5.67
N ALA A 272 29.33 -5.24 4.61
CA ALA A 272 28.87 -5.06 3.25
C ALA A 272 28.01 -6.25 2.79
N PHE A 273 27.00 -5.93 1.98
CA PHE A 273 26.14 -6.94 1.39
C PHE A 273 25.64 -6.47 0.03
N LEU A 274 25.35 -7.44 -0.84
CA LEU A 274 24.59 -7.22 -2.07
C LEU A 274 23.13 -7.60 -1.83
N PHE A 275 22.24 -7.10 -2.67
CA PHE A 275 20.84 -7.50 -2.64
C PHE A 275 20.22 -7.49 -4.02
N THR A 276 19.16 -8.29 -4.18
CA THR A 276 18.18 -8.16 -5.25
C THR A 276 16.82 -7.86 -4.63
N LEU A 277 16.04 -6.99 -5.27
CA LEU A 277 14.64 -6.70 -4.92
C LEU A 277 13.69 -7.27 -5.98
N THR A 278 14.03 -7.05 -7.25
CA THR A 278 13.35 -7.66 -8.40
C THR A 278 14.39 -8.18 -9.39
N ASN A 279 14.09 -9.28 -10.08
CA ASN A 279 15.03 -9.98 -10.96
C ASN A 279 14.27 -10.87 -11.97
N PRO A 280 14.91 -11.30 -13.07
CA PRO A 280 14.25 -12.10 -14.11
C PRO A 280 13.85 -13.51 -13.68
N HIS A 281 14.33 -13.96 -12.52
CA HIS A 281 14.08 -15.31 -12.01
C HIS A 281 13.00 -15.35 -10.93
N ASN A 282 12.31 -14.22 -10.68
CA ASN A 282 11.31 -14.07 -9.62
C ASN A 282 11.83 -14.51 -8.24
N ILE A 283 13.13 -14.40 -8.00
CA ILE A 283 13.71 -14.62 -6.68
C ILE A 283 13.12 -13.53 -5.78
N PRO A 284 12.56 -13.88 -4.61
CA PRO A 284 12.06 -12.87 -3.68
C PRO A 284 13.20 -11.93 -3.26
N PRO A 285 12.90 -10.74 -2.73
CA PRO A 285 13.93 -9.86 -2.21
C PRO A 285 14.90 -10.60 -1.30
N THR A 286 16.19 -10.62 -1.68
CA THR A 286 17.22 -11.45 -1.03
C THR A 286 18.48 -10.64 -0.78
N LYS A 287 19.06 -10.82 0.41
CA LYS A 287 20.35 -10.27 0.85
C LYS A 287 21.44 -11.33 0.68
N TYR A 288 22.56 -10.93 0.11
CA TYR A 288 23.76 -11.76 -0.07
C TYR A 288 24.92 -11.15 0.71
N LEU A 289 25.42 -11.88 1.70
CA LEU A 289 26.60 -11.48 2.46
C LEU A 289 27.86 -11.64 1.60
N ILE A 290 28.76 -10.68 1.69
CA ILE A 290 30.08 -10.79 1.08
C ILE A 290 30.98 -11.50 2.09
N ASN A 291 31.32 -12.75 1.81
CA ASN A 291 32.32 -13.46 2.60
C ASN A 291 33.71 -12.92 2.22
N PRO A 292 34.48 -12.37 3.17
CA PRO A 292 35.83 -11.87 2.91
C PRO A 292 36.82 -12.98 2.54
#